data_AF-A0A3M1FNI3-F1
#
_entry.id   AF-A0A3M1FNI3-F1
#
_cell.length_a   1.000
_cell.length_b   1.000
_cell.length_c   1.000
_cell.angle_alpha   90.00
_cell.angle_beta   90.00
_cell.angle_gamma   90.00
#
_symmetry.space_group_name_H-M   'P 1'
#
loop_
_entity.id
_entity.type
_entity.pdbx_description
1 polymer ?
#
loop_
_entity_poly.entity_id
_entity_poly.type
_entity_poly.pdbx_seq_one_letter_code
_entity_poly.pdbx_strand_id
1 'polypeptide(L)'
;QKSRTRAKAPNTAYSRRHKVSLQGLQHGDSCWAIIEKVQHPLRRFKFWNVVALARKRQDLPKVSDGQRVVQGYLCITNQNIENKHDERLFFRAPDNTSVSQPLELSGTVRQHYEELIADYQERHRDAVQKRRKKGSPDEPLGREPAFSRFITQRTKKDEPKLKDGDLVYATLKRKGMGVEVDFIVPVSVPRVGYRRTIGELLHPDDLSACQDIEHLCPACRTFGWVHPSGKDDSQAAVAYAGRVRFTHACRRPGNGDSGSFSATLSILSTPKPTTTRFYLRPKQGKPRDGLPDSQVNYDADSQILRGRKFYRHHGDQLSEQEYKSPDGRKSDQNRTVHDVQPSGTEFEFTVDFENLAPIELGALLWSLEMEGWHHRIGYAKPLGFGSVIIQVTELEIMNPNSRYQSLVTDGWENVLSSKERWIDEFKTAMAGRYGTEFYKLPNVRDLQALLSDTPPLPVHYPRSTKEPQPEGRNYEWFVGNKRSGRNSGPR
;
A
#
# COMPACT_ATOMS: atom_id res chain seq x y z
N GLN A 1 -7.38 32.48 11.78
CA GLN A 1 -8.47 32.96 10.89
C GLN A 1 -9.70 33.33 11.73
N LYS A 2 -10.39 34.44 11.41
CA LYS A 2 -11.67 34.77 12.05
C LYS A 2 -12.74 33.76 11.58
N SER A 3 -13.43 33.12 12.53
CA SER A 3 -14.51 32.16 12.22
C SER A 3 -15.56 32.82 11.31
N ARG A 4 -15.92 32.16 10.20
CA ARG A 4 -16.98 32.63 9.28
C ARG A 4 -18.32 32.83 9.99
N THR A 5 -18.61 32.02 11.01
CA THR A 5 -19.78 32.18 11.89
C THR A 5 -19.71 33.48 12.68
N ARG A 6 -18.53 33.81 13.26
CA ARG A 6 -18.33 35.05 14.02
C ARG A 6 -18.53 36.30 13.15
N ALA A 7 -18.08 36.25 11.89
CA ALA A 7 -18.29 37.34 10.94
C ALA A 7 -19.77 37.55 10.59
N LYS A 8 -20.53 36.45 10.44
CA LYS A 8 -21.96 36.49 10.09
C LYS A 8 -22.89 36.77 11.29
N ALA A 9 -22.44 36.52 12.52
CA ALA A 9 -23.24 36.66 13.73
C ALA A 9 -22.44 37.32 14.88
N PRO A 10 -22.00 38.59 14.71
CA PRO A 10 -21.03 39.24 15.59
C PRO A 10 -21.55 39.56 17.00
N ASN A 11 -22.88 39.59 17.21
CA ASN A 11 -23.50 39.98 18.49
C ASN A 11 -24.10 38.80 19.28
N THR A 12 -23.61 37.58 19.06
CA THR A 12 -24.16 36.35 19.66
C THR A 12 -23.27 35.81 20.78
N ALA A 13 -23.79 34.94 21.65
CA ALA A 13 -22.95 34.26 22.66
C ALA A 13 -21.76 33.53 22.01
N TYR A 14 -21.95 32.99 20.80
CA TYR A 14 -20.89 32.36 20.01
C TYR A 14 -19.73 33.30 19.67
N SER A 15 -20.00 34.56 19.33
CA SER A 15 -18.98 35.54 18.91
C SER A 15 -18.25 36.19 20.08
N ARG A 16 -18.81 36.10 21.29
CA ARG A 16 -18.20 36.56 22.55
C ARG A 16 -17.22 35.55 23.17
N ARG A 17 -17.16 34.32 22.64
CA ARG A 17 -16.16 33.32 23.04
C ARG A 17 -14.75 33.86 22.85
N HIS A 18 -13.91 33.70 23.86
CA HIS A 18 -12.50 34.06 23.81
C HIS A 18 -11.64 32.80 23.81
N LYS A 19 -10.38 32.94 23.38
CA LYS A 19 -9.41 31.85 23.42
C LYS A 19 -9.01 31.65 24.88
N VAL A 20 -9.26 30.46 25.41
CA VAL A 20 -8.82 30.08 26.76
C VAL A 20 -7.32 29.79 26.74
N SER A 21 -6.58 30.29 27.72
CA SER A 21 -5.15 29.98 27.88
C SER A 21 -4.96 28.52 28.28
N LEU A 22 -4.00 27.85 27.65
CA LEU A 22 -3.56 26.50 28.03
C LEU A 22 -2.25 26.52 28.84
N GLN A 23 -1.87 27.68 29.37
CA GLN A 23 -0.59 27.83 30.05
C GLN A 23 -0.47 26.84 31.21
N GLY A 24 0.61 26.05 31.19
CA GLY A 24 0.84 25.02 32.18
C GLY A 24 -0.11 23.82 32.11
N LEU A 25 -0.87 23.64 31.03
CA LEU A 25 -1.69 22.44 30.77
C LEU A 25 -1.25 21.79 29.44
N GLN A 26 -1.23 20.47 29.39
CA GLN A 26 -0.84 19.68 28.23
C GLN A 26 -1.94 18.69 27.84
N HIS A 27 -1.77 18.04 26.68
CA HIS A 27 -2.65 16.94 26.28
C HIS A 27 -2.65 15.84 27.35
N GLY A 28 -3.83 15.31 27.68
CA GLY A 28 -3.98 14.24 28.67
C GLY A 28 -4.11 14.73 30.11
N ASP A 29 -3.77 16.00 30.40
CA ASP A 29 -3.91 16.54 31.75
C ASP A 29 -5.39 16.50 32.20
N SER A 30 -5.61 15.98 33.41
CA SER A 30 -6.85 16.23 34.15
C SER A 30 -6.85 17.67 34.66
N CYS A 31 -7.91 18.42 34.37
CA CYS A 31 -8.06 19.80 34.78
C CYS A 31 -9.50 20.13 35.17
N TRP A 32 -9.64 21.21 35.94
CA TRP A 32 -10.92 21.82 36.26
C TRP A 32 -11.26 22.87 35.21
N ALA A 33 -12.54 22.94 34.83
CA ALA A 33 -13.03 23.85 33.81
C ALA A 33 -14.33 24.53 34.23
N ILE A 34 -14.48 25.79 33.83
CA ILE A 34 -15.79 26.45 33.82
C ILE A 34 -16.36 26.28 32.41
N ILE A 35 -17.57 25.73 32.32
CA ILE A 35 -18.28 25.51 31.07
C ILE A 35 -19.62 26.25 31.06
N GLU A 36 -20.05 26.63 29.86
CA GLU A 36 -21.36 27.24 29.62
C GLU A 36 -22.00 26.66 28.36
N LYS A 37 -23.33 26.59 28.33
CA LYS A 37 -24.06 26.02 27.18
C LYS A 37 -24.31 27.13 26.16
N VAL A 38 -23.83 26.94 24.94
CA VAL A 38 -23.95 27.91 23.85
C VAL A 38 -24.77 27.33 22.69
N GLN A 39 -25.72 28.13 22.20
CA GLN A 39 -26.46 27.83 20.97
C GLN A 39 -25.66 28.32 19.76
N HIS A 40 -25.45 27.47 18.76
CA HIS A 40 -24.83 27.91 17.51
C HIS A 40 -25.80 28.84 16.75
N PRO A 41 -25.38 30.04 16.32
CA PRO A 41 -26.32 31.06 15.83
C PRO A 41 -26.82 30.80 14.40
N LEU A 42 -26.07 30.04 13.60
CA LEU A 42 -26.41 29.74 12.21
C LEU A 42 -26.81 28.29 11.96
N ARG A 43 -26.78 27.44 12.98
CA ARG A 43 -26.97 25.98 12.85
C ARG A 43 -27.74 25.47 14.06
N ARG A 44 -28.58 24.45 13.85
CA ARG A 44 -29.48 23.92 14.88
C ARG A 44 -28.77 22.93 15.82
N PHE A 45 -27.75 23.39 16.56
CA PHE A 45 -27.12 22.58 17.61
C PHE A 45 -26.62 23.45 18.78
N LYS A 46 -26.51 22.81 19.95
CA LYS A 46 -25.92 23.40 21.17
C LYS A 46 -24.59 22.71 21.45
N PHE A 47 -23.67 23.41 22.09
CA PHE A 47 -22.39 22.86 22.52
C PHE A 47 -21.98 23.45 23.87
N TRP A 48 -21.04 22.80 24.55
CA TRP A 48 -20.42 23.32 25.75
C TRP A 48 -19.20 24.14 25.36
N ASN A 49 -19.20 25.41 25.74
CA ASN A 49 -18.04 26.29 25.62
C ASN A 49 -17.23 26.23 26.91
N VAL A 50 -15.91 26.09 26.80
CA VAL A 50 -14.99 26.22 27.93
C VAL A 50 -14.65 27.70 28.10
N VAL A 51 -14.86 28.24 29.29
CA VAL A 51 -14.64 29.64 29.63
C VAL A 51 -13.30 29.83 30.35
N ALA A 52 -12.96 28.90 31.25
CA ALA A 52 -11.71 28.94 32.00
C ALA A 52 -11.22 27.51 32.29
N LEU A 53 -9.90 27.36 32.47
CA LEU A 53 -9.24 26.10 32.82
C LEU A 53 -8.24 26.35 33.95
N ALA A 54 -8.10 25.37 34.86
CA ALA A 54 -7.09 25.38 35.91
C ALA A 54 -6.70 23.96 36.33
N ARG A 55 -5.48 23.79 36.87
CA ARG A 55 -5.06 22.50 37.46
C ARG A 55 -5.81 22.19 38.75
N LYS A 56 -6.00 23.18 39.63
CA LYS A 56 -6.76 23.03 40.87
C LYS A 56 -8.06 23.82 40.78
N ARG A 57 -9.12 23.29 41.39
CA ARG A 57 -10.45 23.91 41.40
C ARG A 57 -10.45 25.34 41.96
N GLN A 58 -9.66 25.57 42.99
CA GLN A 58 -9.56 26.87 43.69
C GLN A 58 -8.95 27.99 42.84
N ASP A 59 -8.19 27.63 41.79
CA ASP A 59 -7.54 28.60 40.91
C ASP A 59 -8.48 29.05 39.77
N LEU A 60 -9.71 28.51 39.72
CA LEU A 60 -10.73 28.96 38.78
C LEU A 60 -11.29 30.33 39.21
N PRO A 61 -11.63 31.20 38.25
CA PRO A 61 -12.32 32.45 38.56
C PRO A 61 -13.73 32.18 39.12
N LYS A 62 -14.35 33.22 39.68
CA LYS A 62 -15.74 33.13 40.17
C LYS A 62 -16.67 32.74 39.03
N VAL A 63 -17.55 31.77 39.30
CA VAL A 63 -18.53 31.23 38.36
C VAL A 63 -19.69 32.21 38.22
N SER A 64 -20.09 32.52 36.99
CA SER A 64 -21.26 33.36 36.69
C SER A 64 -22.53 32.54 36.50
N ASP A 65 -23.69 33.21 36.48
CA ASP A 65 -24.99 32.58 36.24
C ASP A 65 -25.01 31.80 34.91
N GLY A 66 -25.50 30.56 34.95
CA GLY A 66 -25.56 29.65 33.80
C GLY A 66 -24.26 28.90 33.50
N GLN A 67 -23.18 29.18 34.23
CA GLN A 67 -21.92 28.45 34.14
C GLN A 67 -21.86 27.29 35.14
N ARG A 68 -21.03 26.29 34.85
CA ARG A 68 -20.82 25.11 35.71
C ARG A 68 -19.35 24.77 35.80
N VAL A 69 -18.92 24.30 36.97
CA VAL A 69 -17.58 23.76 37.17
C VAL A 69 -17.61 22.26 36.92
N VAL A 70 -16.69 21.78 36.08
CA VAL A 70 -16.51 20.35 35.78
C VAL A 70 -15.04 19.98 35.90
N GLN A 71 -14.77 18.70 36.16
CA GLN A 71 -13.44 18.11 36.00
C GLN A 71 -13.44 17.26 34.73
N GLY A 72 -12.36 17.32 33.97
CA GLY A 72 -12.22 16.57 32.73
C GLY A 72 -10.78 16.47 32.25
N TYR A 73 -10.61 15.83 31.10
CA TYR A 73 -9.32 15.60 30.47
C TYR A 73 -9.18 16.44 29.21
N LEU A 74 -8.05 17.13 29.09
CA LEU A 74 -7.77 18.01 27.97
C LEU A 74 -7.26 17.20 26.77
N CYS A 75 -7.99 17.25 25.65
CA CYS A 75 -7.61 16.60 24.41
C CYS A 75 -7.18 17.63 23.35
N ILE A 76 -5.86 17.82 23.27
CA ILE A 76 -5.21 18.65 22.24
C ILE A 76 -4.84 17.78 21.04
N THR A 77 -5.20 18.17 19.82
CA THR A 77 -4.81 17.45 18.59
C THR A 77 -4.01 18.31 17.60
N ASN A 78 -3.51 19.46 18.03
CA ASN A 78 -2.87 20.49 17.20
C ASN A 78 -3.84 21.05 16.14
N GLN A 79 -3.37 21.98 15.30
CA GLN A 79 -4.14 22.42 14.13
C GLN A 79 -4.02 21.42 12.97
N ASN A 80 -4.52 20.19 13.19
CA ASN A 80 -4.40 19.07 12.25
C ASN A 80 -5.35 19.14 11.03
N ILE A 81 -6.12 20.22 10.90
CA ILE A 81 -6.91 20.58 9.73
C ILE A 81 -6.98 22.12 9.65
N GLU A 82 -6.98 22.67 8.44
CA GLU A 82 -6.72 24.10 8.15
C GLU A 82 -7.65 25.04 8.93
N ASN A 83 -8.92 24.65 9.06
CA ASN A 83 -9.96 25.47 9.67
C ASN A 83 -10.22 25.14 11.16
N LYS A 84 -9.38 24.31 11.79
CA LYS A 84 -9.53 23.98 13.22
C LYS A 84 -9.25 25.21 14.08
N HIS A 85 -10.15 25.47 15.01
CA HIS A 85 -10.12 26.63 15.91
C HIS A 85 -10.40 26.28 17.38
N ASP A 86 -10.92 25.08 17.66
CA ASP A 86 -11.20 24.61 19.02
C ASP A 86 -10.41 23.32 19.32
N GLU A 87 -9.97 23.19 20.58
CA GLU A 87 -9.56 21.91 21.18
C GLU A 87 -10.73 21.32 21.98
N ARG A 88 -10.56 20.12 22.56
CA ARG A 88 -11.64 19.43 23.27
C ARG A 88 -11.30 19.23 24.74
N LEU A 89 -12.31 19.35 25.59
CA LEU A 89 -12.30 18.89 26.96
C LEU A 89 -13.30 17.73 27.08
N PHE A 90 -12.84 16.56 27.50
CA PHE A 90 -13.71 15.43 27.80
C PHE A 90 -14.05 15.44 29.27
N PHE A 91 -15.32 15.59 29.60
CA PHE A 91 -15.79 15.65 30.97
C PHE A 91 -17.09 14.85 31.10
N ARG A 92 -17.39 14.46 32.32
CA ARG A 92 -18.64 13.81 32.66
C ARG A 92 -19.73 14.86 32.80
N ALA A 93 -20.83 14.70 32.06
CA ALA A 93 -21.96 15.61 32.15
C ALA A 93 -22.49 15.64 33.61
N PRO A 94 -22.79 16.81 34.20
CA PRO A 94 -23.18 16.91 35.60
C PRO A 94 -24.44 16.13 35.97
N ASP A 95 -25.34 15.92 35.02
CA ASP A 95 -26.58 15.17 35.13
C ASP A 95 -26.42 13.66 34.85
N ASN A 96 -25.21 13.21 34.49
CA ASN A 96 -24.94 11.80 34.26
C ASN A 96 -24.71 11.07 35.60
N THR A 97 -25.62 10.16 35.94
CA THR A 97 -25.59 9.32 37.16
C THR A 97 -24.98 7.93 36.95
N SER A 98 -24.64 7.54 35.71
CA SER A 98 -24.15 6.17 35.38
C SER A 98 -22.75 5.90 35.91
N VAL A 99 -22.54 4.92 36.78
CA VAL A 99 -21.19 4.63 37.32
C VAL A 99 -20.18 4.36 36.19
N SER A 100 -18.99 4.96 36.28
CA SER A 100 -17.90 4.68 35.34
C SER A 100 -17.47 3.22 35.50
N GLN A 101 -17.57 2.44 34.43
CA GLN A 101 -17.16 1.04 34.43
C GLN A 101 -15.85 0.90 33.65
N PRO A 102 -14.81 0.27 34.22
CA PRO A 102 -13.64 -0.09 33.45
C PRO A 102 -14.05 -1.11 32.38
N LEU A 103 -13.52 -0.93 31.17
CA LEU A 103 -13.68 -1.89 30.08
C LEU A 103 -12.32 -2.55 29.83
N GLU A 104 -12.32 -3.88 29.79
CA GLU A 104 -11.13 -4.64 29.44
C GLU A 104 -10.70 -4.34 28.01
N LEU A 105 -9.41 -4.04 27.84
CA LEU A 105 -8.80 -3.78 26.55
C LEU A 105 -7.94 -4.99 26.16
N SER A 106 -8.46 -5.80 25.25
CA SER A 106 -7.81 -7.03 24.81
C SER A 106 -6.42 -6.79 24.21
N GLY A 107 -5.53 -7.78 24.30
CA GLY A 107 -4.19 -7.73 23.72
C GLY A 107 -4.21 -7.42 22.21
N THR A 108 -5.17 -8.00 21.47
CA THR A 108 -5.36 -7.72 20.04
C THR A 108 -5.72 -6.26 19.76
N VAL A 109 -6.61 -5.65 20.54
CA VAL A 109 -6.97 -4.24 20.35
C VAL A 109 -5.79 -3.32 20.64
N ARG A 110 -4.99 -3.63 21.66
CA ARG A 110 -3.74 -2.90 21.96
C ARG A 110 -2.77 -3.00 20.80
N GLN A 111 -2.50 -4.21 20.31
CA GLN A 111 -1.62 -4.44 19.17
C GLN A 111 -2.07 -3.66 17.92
N HIS A 112 -3.35 -3.72 17.55
CA HIS A 112 -3.88 -2.98 16.40
C HIS A 112 -3.73 -1.46 16.55
N TYR A 113 -3.86 -0.93 17.77
CA TYR A 113 -3.59 0.48 18.01
C TYR A 113 -2.11 0.81 17.77
N GLU A 114 -1.19 -0.01 18.26
CA GLU A 114 0.25 0.22 18.07
C GLU A 114 0.68 0.14 16.61
N GLU A 115 0.11 -0.81 15.86
CA GLU A 115 0.25 -0.95 14.42
C GLU A 115 -0.30 0.29 13.69
N LEU A 116 -1.48 0.76 14.08
CA LEU A 116 -2.08 1.97 13.52
C LEU A 116 -1.20 3.20 13.73
N ILE A 117 -0.66 3.39 14.94
CA ILE A 117 0.27 4.50 15.21
C ILE A 117 1.56 4.35 14.39
N ALA A 118 2.09 3.13 14.26
CA ALA A 118 3.26 2.85 13.41
C ALA A 118 3.02 3.31 11.97
N ASP A 119 1.89 2.90 11.42
CA ASP A 119 1.48 3.17 10.06
C ASP A 119 1.29 4.68 9.81
N TYR A 120 0.70 5.42 10.76
CA TYR A 120 0.65 6.89 10.67
C TYR A 120 2.06 7.51 10.64
N GLN A 121 2.96 7.09 11.52
CA GLN A 121 4.31 7.64 11.62
C GLN A 121 5.15 7.31 10.37
N GLU A 122 5.04 6.08 9.85
CA GLU A 122 5.74 5.64 8.65
C GLU A 122 5.28 6.41 7.42
N ARG A 123 3.97 6.47 7.15
CA ARG A 123 3.44 7.19 5.97
C ARG A 123 3.79 8.66 5.95
N HIS A 124 3.93 9.30 7.11
CA HIS A 124 4.22 10.72 7.23
C HIS A 124 5.70 11.02 7.50
N ARG A 125 6.57 10.00 7.56
CA ARG A 125 7.99 10.13 7.93
C ARG A 125 8.70 11.22 7.13
N ASP A 126 8.66 11.14 5.80
CA ASP A 126 9.34 12.08 4.91
C ASP A 126 8.74 13.47 4.97
N ALA A 127 7.41 13.56 5.07
CA ALA A 127 6.70 14.84 5.17
C ALA A 127 7.03 15.57 6.48
N VAL A 128 7.09 14.83 7.60
CA VAL A 128 7.52 15.35 8.90
C VAL A 128 8.99 15.76 8.86
N GLN A 129 9.87 14.96 8.24
CA GLN A 129 11.29 15.31 8.11
C GLN A 129 11.49 16.58 7.27
N LYS A 130 10.77 16.74 6.16
CA LYS A 130 10.76 17.96 5.36
C LYS A 130 10.25 19.15 6.16
N ARG A 131 9.17 18.97 6.94
CA ARG A 131 8.61 20.03 7.78
C ARG A 131 9.59 20.49 8.86
N ARG A 132 10.29 19.57 9.54
CA ARG A 132 11.33 19.88 10.54
C ARG A 132 12.45 20.78 10.02
N LYS A 133 12.74 20.75 8.71
CA LYS A 133 13.72 21.67 8.08
C LYS A 133 13.21 23.10 7.92
N LYS A 134 11.89 23.31 7.94
CA LYS A 134 11.23 24.61 7.70
C LYS A 134 10.57 25.21 8.94
N GLY A 135 10.40 24.42 10.01
CA GLY A 135 9.72 24.83 11.24
C GLY A 135 9.24 23.64 12.07
N SER A 136 8.42 23.90 13.08
CA SER A 136 7.90 22.83 13.94
C SER A 136 6.78 22.03 13.25
N PRO A 137 6.79 20.67 13.31
CA PRO A 137 5.77 19.86 12.65
C PRO A 137 4.43 19.83 13.37
N ASP A 138 4.37 20.19 14.64
CA ASP A 138 3.14 20.34 15.43
C ASP A 138 2.51 21.73 15.33
N GLU A 139 3.10 22.64 14.55
CA GLU A 139 2.59 23.96 14.25
C GLU A 139 2.20 24.10 12.76
N PRO A 140 1.19 24.94 12.46
CA PRO A 140 0.83 25.24 11.08
C PRO A 140 1.92 26.06 10.40
N LEU A 141 2.14 25.81 9.09
CA LEU A 141 3.09 26.57 8.27
C LEU A 141 2.33 27.21 7.10
N GLY A 142 2.07 28.51 7.19
CA GLY A 142 1.27 29.22 6.20
C GLY A 142 -0.17 28.70 6.13
N ARG A 143 -0.54 28.04 5.02
CA ARG A 143 -1.84 27.39 4.84
C ARG A 143 -1.83 25.89 5.14
N GLU A 144 -0.66 25.29 5.35
CA GLU A 144 -0.56 23.88 5.65
C GLU A 144 -0.86 23.62 7.14
N PRO A 145 -1.74 22.65 7.45
CA PRO A 145 -2.01 22.29 8.83
C PRO A 145 -0.77 21.71 9.53
N ALA A 146 -0.82 21.69 10.86
CA ALA A 146 0.11 20.94 11.70
C ALA A 146 -0.12 19.43 11.56
N PHE A 147 0.88 18.63 11.90
CA PHE A 147 0.68 17.20 12.12
C PHE A 147 0.06 16.96 13.50
N SER A 148 -0.77 15.91 13.59
CA SER A 148 -1.27 15.46 14.89
C SER A 148 -0.11 14.91 15.73
N ARG A 149 -0.12 15.16 17.04
CA ARG A 149 0.95 14.79 17.99
C ARG A 149 1.46 13.34 17.84
N PHE A 150 0.56 12.36 17.73
CA PHE A 150 0.95 10.95 17.62
C PHE A 150 1.73 10.61 16.33
N ILE A 151 1.65 11.46 15.31
CA ILE A 151 2.44 11.33 14.07
C ILE A 151 3.88 11.81 14.29
N THR A 152 4.09 12.80 15.15
CA THR A 152 5.39 13.45 15.36
C THR A 152 6.18 12.91 16.54
N GLN A 153 5.48 12.33 17.53
CA GLN A 153 6.06 11.63 18.67
C GLN A 153 6.91 10.46 18.16
N ARG A 154 8.19 10.43 18.56
CA ARG A 154 9.05 9.27 18.34
C ARG A 154 8.87 8.33 19.52
N THR A 155 8.37 7.14 19.25
CA THR A 155 8.44 6.01 20.19
C THR A 155 9.60 5.13 19.71
N LYS A 156 10.44 4.65 20.62
CA LYS A 156 11.40 3.59 20.26
C LYS A 156 10.62 2.35 19.85
N LYS A 157 11.22 1.47 19.04
CA LYS A 157 10.56 0.25 18.54
C LYS A 157 9.92 -0.58 19.67
N ASP A 158 10.55 -0.57 20.85
CA ASP A 158 10.15 -1.37 22.01
C ASP A 158 9.39 -0.57 23.08
N GLU A 159 9.12 0.72 22.85
CA GLU A 159 8.30 1.52 23.77
C GLU A 159 6.81 1.32 23.45
N PRO A 160 5.98 0.93 24.44
CA PRO A 160 4.55 0.80 24.23
C PRO A 160 3.97 2.14 23.79
N LYS A 161 3.18 2.13 22.71
CA LYS A 161 2.60 3.36 22.13
C LYS A 161 1.31 3.76 22.83
N LEU A 162 0.72 2.85 23.59
CA LEU A 162 -0.41 3.08 24.47
C LEU A 162 0.05 2.98 25.93
N LYS A 163 -0.19 4.04 26.70
CA LYS A 163 0.21 4.14 28.11
C LYS A 163 -1.00 4.55 28.97
N ASP A 164 -0.93 4.26 30.26
CA ASP A 164 -1.92 4.72 31.21
C ASP A 164 -2.03 6.26 31.17
N GLY A 165 -3.27 6.76 31.12
CA GLY A 165 -3.55 8.19 30.95
C GLY A 165 -3.68 8.66 29.50
N ASP A 166 -3.41 7.82 28.50
CA ASP A 166 -3.64 8.17 27.10
C ASP A 166 -5.14 8.35 26.81
N LEU A 167 -5.46 9.45 26.11
CA LEU A 167 -6.82 9.70 25.63
C LEU A 167 -7.01 9.07 24.26
N VAL A 168 -7.94 8.11 24.20
CA VAL A 168 -8.33 7.41 22.96
C VAL A 168 -9.82 7.53 22.70
N TYR A 169 -10.20 7.44 21.44
CA TYR A 169 -11.58 7.20 21.04
C TYR A 169 -11.79 5.70 20.94
N ALA A 170 -12.79 5.16 21.62
CA ALA A 170 -13.14 3.74 21.55
C ALA A 170 -14.41 3.54 20.73
N THR A 171 -14.37 2.59 19.81
CA THR A 171 -15.58 2.04 19.19
C THR A 171 -15.99 0.81 19.99
N LEU A 172 -17.26 0.79 20.40
CA LEU A 172 -17.83 -0.28 21.22
C LEU A 172 -18.74 -1.15 20.37
N LYS A 173 -18.65 -2.46 20.56
CA LYS A 173 -19.60 -3.43 20.01
C LYS A 173 -20.38 -4.08 21.15
N ARG A 174 -21.62 -4.47 20.87
CA ARG A 174 -22.48 -5.16 21.83
C ARG A 174 -22.04 -6.62 21.97
N LYS A 175 -21.93 -7.12 23.19
CA LYS A 175 -21.63 -8.52 23.49
C LYS A 175 -22.58 -9.03 24.56
N GLY A 176 -23.58 -9.79 24.15
CA GLY A 176 -24.70 -10.18 25.01
C GLY A 176 -25.38 -8.94 25.60
N MET A 177 -25.48 -8.87 26.93
CA MET A 177 -25.98 -7.70 27.65
C MET A 177 -24.95 -6.59 27.88
N GLY A 178 -23.67 -6.84 27.62
CA GLY A 178 -22.57 -5.89 27.82
C GLY A 178 -22.08 -5.23 26.55
N VAL A 179 -20.98 -4.48 26.69
CA VAL A 179 -20.21 -3.91 25.59
C VAL A 179 -18.77 -4.39 25.69
N GLU A 180 -18.11 -4.54 24.56
CA GLU A 180 -16.67 -4.74 24.49
C GLU A 180 -16.06 -3.73 23.53
N VAL A 181 -14.77 -3.44 23.72
CA VAL A 181 -14.02 -2.53 22.85
C VAL A 181 -13.70 -3.26 21.54
N ASP A 182 -14.19 -2.73 20.42
CA ASP A 182 -13.90 -3.28 19.08
C ASP A 182 -12.55 -2.77 18.57
N PHE A 183 -12.31 -1.46 18.67
CA PHE A 183 -11.02 -0.85 18.40
C PHE A 183 -10.89 0.50 19.11
N ILE A 184 -9.66 0.97 19.27
CA ILE A 184 -9.34 2.30 19.79
C ILE A 184 -8.48 3.08 18.79
N VAL A 185 -8.60 4.41 18.79
CA VAL A 185 -7.90 5.30 17.85
C VAL A 185 -7.54 6.63 18.50
N PRO A 186 -6.49 7.34 18.02
CA PRO A 186 -6.06 8.60 18.61
C PRO A 186 -6.90 9.82 18.15
N VAL A 187 -7.80 9.63 17.17
CA VAL A 187 -8.57 10.71 16.53
C VAL A 187 -10.01 10.27 16.24
N SER A 188 -10.93 11.24 16.25
CA SER A 188 -12.36 11.00 16.04
C SER A 188 -12.74 10.57 14.60
N VAL A 189 -11.86 10.80 13.62
CA VAL A 189 -12.04 10.36 12.23
C VAL A 189 -10.80 9.56 11.83
N PRO A 190 -10.70 8.31 12.31
CA PRO A 190 -9.52 7.50 12.09
C PRO A 190 -9.50 6.88 10.70
N ARG A 191 -8.33 6.36 10.32
CA ARG A 191 -8.23 5.26 9.36
C ARG A 191 -8.19 3.99 10.16
N VAL A 192 -9.17 3.12 9.98
CA VAL A 192 -9.19 1.80 10.62
C VAL A 192 -8.69 0.79 9.61
N GLY A 193 -7.77 -0.08 10.03
CA GLY A 193 -7.33 -1.20 9.22
C GLY A 193 -8.44 -2.21 9.02
N TYR A 194 -8.30 -3.06 8.00
CA TYR A 194 -9.12 -4.25 7.87
C TYR A 194 -8.60 -5.33 8.82
N ARG A 195 -9.50 -6.21 9.26
CA ARG A 195 -9.18 -7.31 10.19
C ARG A 195 -8.43 -8.43 9.49
N ARG A 196 -8.77 -8.68 8.22
CA ARG A 196 -8.11 -9.71 7.42
C ARG A 196 -6.81 -9.21 6.80
N THR A 197 -5.81 -10.08 6.82
CA THR A 197 -4.54 -9.88 6.13
C THR A 197 -4.70 -10.10 4.63
N ILE A 198 -3.74 -9.60 3.85
CA ILE A 198 -3.67 -9.86 2.40
C ILE A 198 -3.53 -11.37 2.13
N GLY A 199 -2.77 -12.10 2.95
CA GLY A 199 -2.56 -13.54 2.82
C GLY A 199 -3.87 -14.33 2.94
N GLU A 200 -4.72 -13.98 3.91
CA GLU A 200 -6.03 -14.62 4.11
C GLU A 200 -7.02 -14.39 2.96
N LEU A 201 -6.75 -13.45 2.06
CA LEU A 201 -7.59 -13.14 0.90
C LEU A 201 -7.05 -13.73 -0.41
N LEU A 202 -5.87 -14.35 -0.39
CA LEU A 202 -5.34 -15.07 -1.54
C LEU A 202 -6.20 -16.30 -1.80
N HIS A 203 -6.53 -16.53 -3.07
CA HIS A 203 -7.29 -17.69 -3.49
C HIS A 203 -6.96 -18.03 -4.95
N PRO A 204 -6.67 -19.30 -5.29
CA PRO A 204 -6.61 -20.44 -4.37
C PRO A 204 -5.43 -20.35 -3.39
N ASP A 205 -5.42 -21.21 -2.38
CA ASP A 205 -4.43 -21.17 -1.29
C ASP A 205 -3.00 -21.43 -1.78
N ASP A 206 -2.85 -22.02 -2.97
CA ASP A 206 -1.59 -22.26 -3.69
C ASP A 206 -0.87 -20.98 -4.17
N LEU A 207 -1.54 -19.82 -4.09
CA LEU A 207 -0.90 -18.51 -4.29
C LEU A 207 -0.14 -18.01 -3.05
N SER A 208 -0.27 -18.68 -1.92
CA SER A 208 0.42 -18.33 -0.68
C SER A 208 1.93 -18.62 -0.78
N ALA A 209 2.72 -17.91 0.03
CA ALA A 209 4.13 -18.21 0.17
C ALA A 209 4.32 -19.62 0.77
N CYS A 210 5.32 -20.36 0.28
CA CYS A 210 5.71 -21.64 0.88
C CYS A 210 6.10 -21.43 2.35
N GLN A 211 5.62 -22.32 3.23
CA GLN A 211 5.89 -22.27 4.67
C GLN A 211 6.84 -23.39 5.13
N ASP A 212 7.04 -24.41 4.30
CA ASP A 212 7.78 -25.62 4.66
C ASP A 212 8.85 -25.90 3.59
N ILE A 213 10.07 -26.16 4.06
CA ILE A 213 11.23 -26.48 3.25
C ILE A 213 11.05 -27.80 2.48
N GLU A 214 10.30 -28.76 3.03
CA GLU A 214 10.05 -30.05 2.38
C GLU A 214 8.97 -29.94 1.28
N HIS A 215 8.24 -28.83 1.24
CA HIS A 215 7.13 -28.58 0.32
C HIS A 215 7.31 -27.30 -0.49
N LEU A 216 8.56 -26.96 -0.83
CA LEU A 216 8.85 -25.79 -1.67
C LEU A 216 8.33 -25.95 -3.09
N CYS A 217 7.75 -24.87 -3.63
CA CYS A 217 7.39 -24.81 -5.03
C CYS A 217 8.64 -24.79 -5.93
N PRO A 218 8.52 -25.12 -7.24
CA PRO A 218 9.67 -25.14 -8.15
C PRO A 218 10.48 -23.83 -8.15
N ALA A 219 9.80 -22.67 -8.07
CA ALA A 219 10.49 -21.39 -8.02
C ALA A 219 11.33 -21.22 -6.75
N CYS A 220 10.82 -21.61 -5.58
CA CYS A 220 11.55 -21.55 -4.31
C CYS A 220 12.75 -22.51 -4.29
N ARG A 221 12.64 -23.70 -4.90
CA ARG A 221 13.75 -24.64 -5.04
C ARG A 221 14.85 -24.15 -5.99
N THR A 222 14.49 -23.33 -6.98
CA THR A 222 15.44 -22.83 -7.99
C THR A 222 16.08 -21.51 -7.56
N PHE A 223 15.27 -20.54 -7.14
CA PHE A 223 15.72 -19.17 -6.80
C PHE A 223 16.01 -18.96 -5.31
N GLY A 224 15.69 -19.94 -4.47
CA GLY A 224 15.88 -19.87 -3.03
C GLY A 224 14.60 -19.51 -2.28
N TRP A 225 14.64 -19.69 -0.97
CA TRP A 225 13.53 -19.45 -0.07
C TRP A 225 14.01 -19.05 1.33
N VAL A 226 13.20 -18.24 2.01
CA VAL A 226 13.39 -17.87 3.42
C VAL A 226 12.03 -18.02 4.11
N HIS A 227 12.03 -18.61 5.31
CA HIS A 227 10.81 -18.86 6.06
C HIS A 227 10.07 -17.54 6.36
N PRO A 228 8.78 -17.40 6.00
CA PRO A 228 8.06 -16.12 6.08
C PRO A 228 7.96 -15.53 7.49
N SER A 229 7.94 -16.35 8.53
CA SER A 229 7.82 -15.86 9.92
C SER A 229 9.16 -15.46 10.55
N GLY A 230 10.30 -15.72 9.91
CA GLY A 230 11.64 -15.35 10.41
C GLY A 230 11.92 -15.73 11.87
N LYS A 231 11.27 -16.76 12.41
CA LYS A 231 11.46 -17.16 13.82
C LYS A 231 12.73 -17.99 13.91
N ASP A 232 13.63 -17.53 14.78
CA ASP A 232 14.84 -18.22 15.23
C ASP A 232 14.44 -19.45 16.07
N ASP A 233 13.84 -20.45 15.42
CA ASP A 233 13.79 -21.78 16.01
C ASP A 233 15.04 -22.52 15.54
N SER A 234 16.03 -22.63 16.42
CA SER A 234 17.39 -23.15 16.13
C SER A 234 17.42 -24.56 15.52
N GLN A 235 16.30 -25.28 15.49
CA GLN A 235 16.19 -26.63 14.92
C GLN A 235 15.44 -26.70 13.58
N ALA A 236 14.71 -25.65 13.18
CA ALA A 236 13.97 -25.64 11.92
C ALA A 236 14.81 -25.01 10.81
N ALA A 237 14.83 -25.63 9.62
CA ALA A 237 15.49 -25.02 8.47
C ALA A 237 14.74 -23.76 8.02
N VAL A 238 15.36 -22.60 8.22
CA VAL A 238 14.74 -21.28 7.95
C VAL A 238 15.02 -20.74 6.54
N ALA A 239 15.85 -21.41 5.75
CA ALA A 239 16.22 -20.96 4.41
C ALA A 239 16.66 -22.11 3.51
N TYR A 240 16.52 -21.90 2.20
CA TYR A 240 17.01 -22.75 1.13
C TYR A 240 17.80 -21.89 0.13
N ALA A 241 19.07 -22.25 -0.13
CA ALA A 241 19.93 -21.48 -1.01
C ALA A 241 19.47 -21.56 -2.47
N GLY A 242 19.39 -20.42 -3.14
CA GLY A 242 19.12 -20.39 -4.58
C GLY A 242 20.28 -20.98 -5.39
N ARG A 243 19.94 -21.71 -6.44
CA ARG A 243 20.87 -22.45 -7.31
C ARG A 243 21.02 -21.80 -8.70
N VAL A 244 20.57 -20.54 -8.84
CA VAL A 244 20.64 -19.78 -10.09
C VAL A 244 21.18 -18.38 -9.80
N ARG A 245 22.10 -17.92 -10.65
CA ARG A 245 22.70 -16.58 -10.58
C ARG A 245 22.65 -15.93 -11.96
N PHE A 246 22.54 -14.61 -11.99
CA PHE A 246 22.47 -13.82 -13.21
C PHE A 246 23.60 -12.82 -13.20
N THR A 247 24.31 -12.70 -14.33
CA THR A 247 25.23 -11.59 -14.54
C THR A 247 24.49 -10.32 -14.97
N HIS A 248 25.20 -9.20 -15.07
CA HIS A 248 24.65 -7.98 -15.63
C HIS A 248 24.39 -8.15 -17.13
N ALA A 249 23.23 -7.69 -17.59
CA ALA A 249 22.93 -7.59 -19.02
C ALA A 249 23.69 -6.42 -19.64
N CYS A 250 24.61 -6.74 -20.54
CA CYS A 250 25.46 -5.80 -21.25
C CYS A 250 24.95 -5.62 -22.69
N ARG A 251 24.89 -4.37 -23.17
CA ARG A 251 24.46 -4.08 -24.55
C ARG A 251 25.45 -4.69 -25.53
N ARG A 252 24.97 -5.41 -26.54
CA ARG A 252 25.82 -5.93 -27.62
C ARG A 252 26.31 -4.78 -28.53
N PRO A 253 27.61 -4.71 -28.86
CA PRO A 253 28.11 -3.76 -29.85
C PRO A 253 27.56 -4.08 -31.25
N GLY A 254 27.14 -3.06 -32.02
CA GLY A 254 26.97 -3.18 -33.48
C GLY A 254 25.55 -3.33 -34.04
N ASN A 255 24.53 -3.63 -33.23
CA ASN A 255 23.13 -3.69 -33.70
C ASN A 255 22.32 -2.48 -33.20
N GLY A 256 21.80 -1.68 -34.15
CA GLY A 256 20.79 -0.65 -33.87
C GLY A 256 21.25 0.53 -33.02
N ASP A 257 22.27 1.28 -33.45
CA ASP A 257 22.62 2.55 -32.79
C ASP A 257 21.64 3.67 -33.18
N SER A 258 20.37 3.49 -32.82
CA SER A 258 19.33 4.52 -32.91
C SER A 258 19.43 5.58 -31.81
N GLY A 259 20.54 5.55 -31.04
CA GLY A 259 20.76 6.38 -29.86
C GLY A 259 19.87 5.98 -28.68
N SER A 260 20.16 6.51 -27.50
CA SER A 260 19.23 6.46 -26.36
C SER A 260 18.38 7.73 -26.34
N PHE A 261 17.23 7.68 -25.68
CA PHE A 261 16.40 8.87 -25.48
C PHE A 261 16.07 9.11 -24.00
N SER A 262 15.75 10.37 -23.71
CA SER A 262 15.17 10.78 -22.43
C SER A 262 13.72 11.19 -22.61
N ALA A 263 12.87 10.86 -21.65
CA ALA A 263 11.46 11.25 -21.67
C ALA A 263 10.96 11.60 -20.27
N THR A 264 10.33 12.76 -20.12
CA THR A 264 9.47 13.03 -18.97
C THR A 264 8.17 12.26 -19.16
N LEU A 265 7.94 11.27 -18.31
CA LEU A 265 6.81 10.37 -18.45
C LEU A 265 5.50 11.04 -18.01
N SER A 266 4.39 10.52 -18.54
CA SER A 266 3.04 10.75 -18.01
C SER A 266 2.95 10.31 -16.55
N ILE A 267 1.97 10.83 -15.83
CA ILE A 267 1.81 10.58 -14.39
C ILE A 267 1.58 9.08 -14.15
N LEU A 268 2.55 8.44 -13.49
CA LEU A 268 2.50 7.04 -13.08
C LEU A 268 1.87 6.95 -11.69
N SER A 269 0.55 6.91 -11.65
CA SER A 269 -0.18 6.65 -10.41
C SER A 269 -0.42 5.16 -10.19
N THR A 270 -0.98 4.80 -9.04
CA THR A 270 -1.44 3.44 -8.77
C THR A 270 -2.69 3.56 -7.90
N PRO A 271 -3.72 2.71 -8.11
CA PRO A 271 -4.89 2.72 -7.25
C PRO A 271 -4.46 2.53 -5.79
N LYS A 272 -5.04 3.30 -4.88
CA LYS A 272 -4.76 3.12 -3.45
C LYS A 272 -5.37 1.78 -3.02
N PRO A 273 -4.84 1.09 -1.99
CA PRO A 273 -5.47 -0.13 -1.45
C PRO A 273 -6.95 0.08 -1.08
N THR A 274 -7.35 1.30 -0.73
CA THR A 274 -8.77 1.67 -0.48
C THR A 274 -9.66 1.68 -1.72
N THR A 275 -9.13 1.47 -2.93
CA THR A 275 -9.88 1.21 -4.16
C THR A 275 -10.20 -0.29 -4.21
N THR A 276 -10.95 -0.77 -3.20
CA THR A 276 -11.17 -2.20 -2.93
C THR A 276 -11.70 -2.95 -4.15
N ARG A 277 -12.61 -2.35 -4.92
CA ARG A 277 -13.19 -2.93 -6.16
C ARG A 277 -12.16 -3.23 -7.26
N PHE A 278 -11.04 -2.51 -7.26
CA PHE A 278 -9.94 -2.75 -8.18
C PHE A 278 -9.14 -3.99 -7.79
N TYR A 279 -9.02 -4.28 -6.49
CA TYR A 279 -8.20 -5.37 -5.97
C TYR A 279 -8.98 -6.64 -5.62
N LEU A 280 -10.28 -6.50 -5.34
CA LEU A 280 -11.15 -7.56 -4.89
C LEU A 280 -12.10 -8.02 -5.98
N ARG A 281 -12.49 -9.28 -5.88
CA ARG A 281 -13.59 -9.89 -6.64
C ARG A 281 -14.37 -10.85 -5.74
N PRO A 282 -15.64 -11.14 -6.07
CA PRO A 282 -16.36 -12.23 -5.45
C PRO A 282 -15.62 -13.56 -5.66
N LYS A 283 -15.62 -14.41 -4.62
CA LYS A 283 -15.10 -15.79 -4.69
C LYS A 283 -15.88 -16.61 -5.73
N GLN A 284 -17.19 -16.42 -5.80
CA GLN A 284 -18.07 -17.00 -6.81
C GLN A 284 -18.79 -15.93 -7.63
N GLY A 285 -18.90 -16.15 -8.94
CA GLY A 285 -19.60 -15.26 -9.86
C GLY A 285 -18.77 -14.05 -10.33
N LYS A 286 -19.46 -13.06 -10.90
CA LYS A 286 -18.87 -11.83 -11.46
C LYS A 286 -19.04 -10.66 -10.48
N PRO A 287 -18.11 -9.69 -10.45
CA PRO A 287 -18.31 -8.43 -9.74
C PRO A 287 -19.64 -7.77 -10.14
N ARG A 288 -20.36 -7.22 -9.15
CA ARG A 288 -21.64 -6.52 -9.36
C ARG A 288 -21.49 -5.03 -9.10
N ASP A 289 -22.26 -4.26 -9.85
CA ASP A 289 -22.31 -2.81 -9.77
C ASP A 289 -23.27 -2.31 -8.70
N GLY A 290 -23.06 -1.06 -8.26
CA GLY A 290 -23.97 -0.39 -7.32
C GLY A 290 -23.94 -0.93 -5.89
N LEU A 291 -23.13 -1.97 -5.60
CA LEU A 291 -22.99 -2.48 -4.24
C LEU A 291 -22.39 -1.40 -3.31
N PRO A 292 -22.79 -1.35 -2.03
CA PRO A 292 -22.15 -0.49 -1.05
C PRO A 292 -20.72 -0.96 -0.76
N ASP A 293 -19.84 -0.05 -0.33
CA ASP A 293 -18.44 -0.36 0.02
C ASP A 293 -18.33 -1.36 1.18
N SER A 294 -19.32 -1.41 2.07
CA SER A 294 -19.40 -2.40 3.15
C SER A 294 -19.52 -3.85 2.67
N GLN A 295 -19.96 -4.07 1.42
CA GLN A 295 -20.07 -5.41 0.83
C GLN A 295 -18.86 -5.77 -0.05
N VAL A 296 -18.03 -4.80 -0.43
CA VAL A 296 -16.85 -5.03 -1.29
C VAL A 296 -15.63 -4.39 -0.64
N ASN A 297 -15.17 -5.02 0.43
CA ASN A 297 -13.97 -4.65 1.16
C ASN A 297 -13.24 -5.90 1.66
N TYR A 298 -12.08 -5.70 2.29
CA TYR A 298 -11.18 -6.79 2.68
C TYR A 298 -11.71 -7.65 3.83
N ASP A 299 -12.71 -7.17 4.59
CA ASP A 299 -13.36 -7.94 5.66
C ASP A 299 -14.64 -8.65 5.20
N ALA A 300 -15.05 -8.48 3.93
CA ALA A 300 -16.21 -9.18 3.40
C ALA A 300 -15.86 -10.64 3.04
N ASP A 301 -16.48 -11.61 3.70
CA ASP A 301 -16.20 -13.05 3.54
C ASP A 301 -16.35 -13.57 2.10
N SER A 302 -17.20 -12.92 1.31
CA SER A 302 -17.43 -13.28 -0.10
C SER A 302 -16.33 -12.77 -1.04
N GLN A 303 -15.37 -11.97 -0.56
CA GLN A 303 -14.36 -11.33 -1.40
C GLN A 303 -13.00 -12.03 -1.26
N ILE A 304 -12.30 -12.11 -2.39
CA ILE A 304 -10.92 -12.58 -2.53
C ILE A 304 -10.11 -11.57 -3.34
N LEU A 305 -8.79 -11.62 -3.24
CA LEU A 305 -7.91 -10.86 -4.12
C LEU A 305 -8.05 -11.35 -5.56
N ARG A 306 -7.88 -10.42 -6.51
CA ARG A 306 -7.84 -10.74 -7.95
C ARG A 306 -6.60 -11.52 -8.38
N GLY A 307 -5.57 -11.60 -7.53
CA GLY A 307 -4.34 -12.33 -7.79
C GLY A 307 -3.20 -11.43 -8.28
N ARG A 308 -2.39 -11.96 -9.20
CA ARG A 308 -1.15 -11.33 -9.67
C ARG A 308 -1.41 -10.15 -10.61
N LYS A 309 -0.60 -9.11 -10.49
CA LYS A 309 -0.64 -7.92 -11.36
C LYS A 309 0.28 -8.14 -12.57
N PHE A 310 -0.28 -8.05 -13.78
CA PHE A 310 0.47 -8.12 -15.03
C PHE A 310 0.35 -6.81 -15.81
N TYR A 311 1.37 -6.52 -16.62
CA TYR A 311 1.33 -5.46 -17.62
C TYR A 311 1.47 -6.12 -18.99
N ARG A 312 0.63 -5.72 -19.94
CA ARG A 312 0.66 -6.29 -21.30
C ARG A 312 1.81 -5.70 -22.10
N HIS A 313 2.26 -6.41 -23.12
CA HIS A 313 3.03 -5.80 -24.20
C HIS A 313 2.14 -4.82 -24.98
N HIS A 314 2.70 -3.69 -25.42
CA HIS A 314 1.94 -2.66 -26.14
C HIS A 314 2.05 -2.82 -27.67
N GLY A 315 2.92 -3.71 -28.16
CA GLY A 315 3.17 -3.90 -29.59
C GLY A 315 3.80 -2.68 -30.25
N ASP A 316 3.87 -2.74 -31.58
CA ASP A 316 4.31 -1.64 -32.44
C ASP A 316 3.37 -0.41 -32.42
N GLN A 317 2.21 -0.55 -31.76
CA GLN A 317 1.22 0.51 -31.61
C GLN A 317 1.56 1.51 -30.49
N LEU A 318 2.64 1.28 -29.73
CA LEU A 318 3.08 2.21 -28.70
C LEU A 318 3.53 3.53 -29.33
N SER A 319 2.82 4.60 -29.01
CA SER A 319 3.12 5.95 -29.48
C SER A 319 3.61 6.86 -28.35
N GLU A 320 4.38 7.89 -28.68
CA GLU A 320 4.95 8.81 -27.69
C GLU A 320 3.91 9.49 -26.81
N GLN A 321 2.72 9.78 -27.36
CA GLN A 321 1.60 10.36 -26.65
C GLN A 321 1.07 9.49 -25.50
N GLU A 322 1.29 8.17 -25.56
CA GLU A 322 0.84 7.24 -24.51
C GLU A 322 1.72 7.30 -23.28
N TYR A 323 3.00 7.70 -23.42
CA TYR A 323 3.94 7.65 -22.32
C TYR A 323 4.59 8.97 -21.95
N LYS A 324 4.67 9.96 -22.84
CA LYS A 324 5.22 11.28 -22.51
C LYS A 324 4.21 12.08 -21.70
N SER A 325 4.71 12.91 -20.79
CA SER A 325 3.90 13.94 -20.15
C SER A 325 3.42 14.93 -21.21
N PRO A 326 2.17 15.39 -21.17
CA PRO A 326 1.74 16.50 -22.00
C PRO A 326 2.66 17.71 -21.81
N ASP A 327 3.08 18.32 -22.92
CA ASP A 327 4.06 19.41 -23.01
C ASP A 327 5.42 19.14 -22.33
N GLY A 328 5.76 17.89 -22.01
CA GLY A 328 7.01 17.54 -21.32
C GLY A 328 7.12 18.04 -19.87
N ARG A 329 6.02 18.52 -19.27
CA ARG A 329 6.02 19.15 -17.94
C ARG A 329 6.48 18.20 -16.84
N LYS A 330 7.40 18.67 -15.99
CA LYS A 330 7.83 17.96 -14.77
C LYS A 330 6.89 18.30 -13.61
N SER A 331 6.62 17.30 -12.76
CA SER A 331 5.86 17.46 -11.52
C SER A 331 6.39 16.52 -10.43
N ASP A 332 5.88 16.64 -9.22
CA ASP A 332 6.15 15.68 -8.13
C ASP A 332 5.51 14.30 -8.38
N GLN A 333 4.58 14.20 -9.34
CA GLN A 333 3.81 13.01 -9.68
C GLN A 333 4.34 12.25 -10.91
N ASN A 334 5.37 12.74 -11.60
CA ASN A 334 6.00 12.03 -12.72
C ASN A 334 7.52 11.91 -12.55
N ARG A 335 8.15 11.18 -13.47
CA ARG A 335 9.60 10.97 -13.49
C ARG A 335 10.12 11.15 -14.90
N THR A 336 11.32 11.70 -15.01
CA THR A 336 12.09 11.69 -16.26
C THR A 336 12.96 10.44 -16.27
N VAL A 337 12.80 9.63 -17.30
CA VAL A 337 13.72 8.52 -17.59
C VAL A 337 14.81 9.02 -18.53
N HIS A 338 16.01 8.50 -18.33
CA HIS A 338 17.20 8.80 -19.11
C HIS A 338 17.75 7.53 -19.73
N ASP A 339 18.49 7.67 -20.82
CA ASP A 339 19.17 6.59 -21.53
C ASP A 339 18.28 5.38 -21.86
N VAL A 340 17.02 5.66 -22.20
CA VAL A 340 16.09 4.61 -22.63
C VAL A 340 16.58 4.07 -23.96
N GLN A 341 16.75 2.76 -24.01
CA GLN A 341 17.11 2.07 -25.24
C GLN A 341 15.89 1.86 -26.14
N PRO A 342 16.02 2.10 -27.45
CA PRO A 342 14.94 1.87 -28.40
C PRO A 342 14.66 0.38 -28.58
N SER A 343 13.48 0.06 -29.12
CA SER A 343 13.12 -1.31 -29.50
C SER A 343 14.16 -1.89 -30.47
N GLY A 344 14.43 -3.18 -30.35
CA GLY A 344 15.47 -3.87 -31.12
C GLY A 344 16.89 -3.75 -30.52
N THR A 345 17.07 -3.05 -29.41
CA THR A 345 18.37 -3.05 -28.71
C THR A 345 18.62 -4.41 -28.06
N GLU A 346 19.76 -5.02 -28.38
CA GLU A 346 20.14 -6.33 -27.88
C GLU A 346 21.07 -6.23 -26.67
N PHE A 347 20.81 -7.11 -25.69
CA PHE A 347 21.62 -7.27 -24.50
C PHE A 347 21.99 -8.74 -24.32
N GLU A 348 23.15 -8.98 -23.72
CA GLU A 348 23.66 -10.30 -23.39
C GLU A 348 23.94 -10.40 -21.89
N PHE A 349 23.57 -11.53 -21.30
CA PHE A 349 23.88 -11.90 -19.93
C PHE A 349 24.02 -13.41 -19.83
N THR A 350 24.63 -13.85 -18.74
CA THR A 350 24.86 -15.26 -18.42
C THR A 350 23.99 -15.65 -17.23
N VAL A 351 23.45 -16.86 -17.29
CA VAL A 351 22.70 -17.49 -16.20
C VAL A 351 23.49 -18.71 -15.74
N ASP A 352 24.11 -18.61 -14.57
CA ASP A 352 24.78 -19.74 -13.95
C ASP A 352 23.77 -20.54 -13.14
N PHE A 353 23.84 -21.86 -13.21
CA PHE A 353 23.02 -22.74 -12.39
C PHE A 353 23.83 -23.92 -11.83
N GLU A 354 23.37 -24.48 -10.72
CA GLU A 354 24.02 -25.62 -10.08
C GLU A 354 23.02 -26.73 -9.75
N ASN A 355 23.36 -27.97 -10.08
CA ASN A 355 22.64 -29.19 -9.67
C ASN A 355 21.11 -29.11 -9.83
N LEU A 356 20.62 -28.51 -10.92
CA LEU A 356 19.19 -28.53 -11.24
C LEU A 356 18.81 -29.90 -11.78
N ALA A 357 17.69 -30.46 -11.29
CA ALA A 357 17.12 -31.65 -11.90
C ALA A 357 16.71 -31.35 -13.36
N PRO A 358 16.66 -32.34 -14.27
CA PRO A 358 16.29 -32.11 -15.67
C PRO A 358 14.97 -31.33 -15.85
N ILE A 359 13.95 -31.63 -15.03
CA ILE A 359 12.68 -30.91 -15.00
C ILE A 359 12.82 -29.45 -14.50
N GLU A 360 13.70 -29.20 -13.53
CA GLU A 360 13.98 -27.85 -13.01
C GLU A 360 14.73 -27.00 -14.06
N LEU A 361 15.69 -27.61 -14.77
CA LEU A 361 16.40 -26.99 -15.88
C LEU A 361 15.45 -26.68 -17.04
N GLY A 362 14.57 -27.62 -17.40
CA GLY A 362 13.52 -27.40 -18.40
C GLY A 362 12.59 -26.25 -18.04
N ALA A 363 12.18 -26.15 -16.77
CA ALA A 363 11.37 -25.04 -16.27
C ALA A 363 12.11 -23.69 -16.38
N LEU A 364 13.41 -23.66 -16.03
CA LEU A 364 14.23 -22.45 -16.14
C LEU A 364 14.34 -22.00 -17.60
N LEU A 365 14.74 -22.90 -18.50
CA LEU A 365 14.89 -22.64 -19.94
C LEU A 365 13.58 -22.14 -20.56
N TRP A 366 12.47 -22.83 -20.28
CA TRP A 366 11.15 -22.41 -20.75
C TRP A 366 10.76 -21.03 -20.20
N SER A 367 11.06 -20.74 -18.93
CA SER A 367 10.73 -19.45 -18.32
C SER A 367 11.57 -18.30 -18.87
N LEU A 368 12.79 -18.56 -19.37
CA LEU A 368 13.61 -17.56 -20.04
C LEU A 368 12.98 -17.20 -21.38
N GLU A 369 12.70 -18.17 -22.25
CA GLU A 369 12.27 -17.87 -23.63
C GLU A 369 10.76 -17.63 -23.78
N MET A 370 9.93 -18.28 -22.95
CA MET A 370 8.46 -18.23 -22.97
C MET A 370 7.86 -18.29 -24.38
N GLU A 371 8.48 -19.05 -25.31
CA GLU A 371 8.00 -19.23 -26.69
C GLU A 371 7.82 -17.90 -27.46
N GLY A 372 8.72 -16.94 -27.21
CA GLY A 372 8.69 -15.63 -27.85
C GLY A 372 7.72 -14.65 -27.22
N TRP A 373 7.11 -14.99 -26.08
CA TRP A 373 6.29 -14.05 -25.32
C TRP A 373 7.17 -13.00 -24.62
N HIS A 374 6.56 -11.85 -24.33
CA HIS A 374 7.27 -10.70 -23.81
C HIS A 374 7.35 -10.71 -22.28
N HIS A 375 8.57 -10.72 -21.75
CA HIS A 375 8.84 -10.35 -20.37
C HIS A 375 8.60 -8.86 -20.14
N ARG A 376 8.30 -8.51 -18.89
CA ARG A 376 8.10 -7.11 -18.47
C ARG A 376 9.08 -6.76 -17.35
N ILE A 377 10.15 -6.06 -17.65
CA ILE A 377 11.27 -5.78 -16.73
C ILE A 377 11.48 -4.26 -16.58
N GLY A 378 11.87 -3.79 -15.39
CA GLY A 378 12.20 -2.38 -15.17
C GLY A 378 11.02 -1.45 -14.88
N TYR A 379 11.21 -0.16 -15.14
CA TYR A 379 10.27 0.92 -14.79
C TYR A 379 9.28 1.21 -15.93
N ALA A 380 8.22 1.98 -15.65
CA ALA A 380 7.24 2.45 -16.64
C ALA A 380 6.52 1.37 -17.47
N LYS A 381 6.49 0.11 -17.00
CA LYS A 381 5.73 -1.01 -17.59
C LYS A 381 4.28 -0.70 -17.99
N PRO A 382 3.49 0.10 -17.21
CA PRO A 382 2.14 0.45 -17.61
C PRO A 382 2.04 1.40 -18.82
N LEU A 383 3.15 2.03 -19.21
CA LEU A 383 3.26 2.94 -20.35
C LEU A 383 4.02 2.30 -21.52
N GLY A 384 4.12 0.97 -21.56
CA GLY A 384 4.74 0.23 -22.67
C GLY A 384 6.20 -0.17 -22.47
N PHE A 385 6.94 0.46 -21.57
CA PHE A 385 8.38 0.23 -21.37
C PHE A 385 8.71 -1.16 -20.84
N GLY A 386 9.94 -1.61 -21.11
CA GLY A 386 10.47 -2.81 -20.49
C GLY A 386 9.94 -4.11 -21.08
N SER A 387 9.51 -4.10 -22.34
CA SER A 387 9.22 -5.33 -23.07
C SER A 387 10.50 -5.93 -23.58
N VAL A 388 10.75 -7.20 -23.26
CA VAL A 388 11.91 -7.93 -23.78
C VAL A 388 11.52 -9.35 -24.14
N ILE A 389 12.13 -9.88 -25.18
CA ILE A 389 12.19 -11.31 -25.46
C ILE A 389 13.58 -11.76 -25.05
N ILE A 390 13.69 -12.93 -24.44
CA ILE A 390 14.97 -13.53 -24.07
C ILE A 390 15.13 -14.78 -24.92
N GLN A 391 16.33 -14.99 -25.47
CA GLN A 391 16.68 -16.15 -26.27
C GLN A 391 17.92 -16.79 -25.68
N VAL A 392 17.92 -18.12 -25.57
CA VAL A 392 19.09 -18.88 -25.14
C VAL A 392 19.94 -19.16 -26.37
N THR A 393 21.04 -18.42 -26.51
CA THR A 393 21.97 -18.54 -27.64
C THR A 393 23.06 -19.58 -27.41
N GLU A 394 23.40 -19.83 -26.15
CA GLU A 394 24.43 -20.78 -25.71
C GLU A 394 23.96 -21.49 -24.44
N LEU A 395 24.34 -22.76 -24.29
CA LEU A 395 24.05 -23.57 -23.12
C LEU A 395 25.15 -24.59 -22.90
N GLU A 396 25.81 -24.50 -21.76
CA GLU A 396 26.92 -25.37 -21.40
C GLU A 396 26.67 -26.03 -20.05
N ILE A 397 27.12 -27.29 -19.90
CA ILE A 397 27.09 -28.01 -18.63
C ILE A 397 28.50 -28.49 -18.31
N MET A 398 28.92 -28.30 -17.06
CA MET A 398 30.18 -28.84 -16.58
C MET A 398 30.02 -30.33 -16.24
N ASN A 399 30.85 -31.17 -16.86
CA ASN A 399 31.04 -32.57 -16.53
C ASN A 399 32.22 -32.71 -15.55
N PRO A 400 31.96 -33.01 -14.25
CA PRO A 400 33.02 -33.08 -13.25
C PRO A 400 34.06 -34.16 -13.55
N ASN A 401 33.65 -35.29 -14.13
CA ASN A 401 34.59 -36.36 -14.47
C ASN A 401 35.58 -35.86 -15.53
N SER A 402 35.10 -35.22 -16.59
CA SER A 402 35.95 -34.63 -17.63
C SER A 402 36.86 -33.51 -17.08
N ARG A 403 36.31 -32.67 -16.19
CA ARG A 403 37.04 -31.57 -15.54
C ARG A 403 38.23 -32.03 -14.70
N TYR A 404 38.05 -33.10 -13.93
CA TYR A 404 39.03 -33.55 -12.93
C TYR A 404 39.91 -34.72 -13.41
N GLN A 405 39.65 -35.28 -14.59
CA GLN A 405 40.50 -36.34 -15.18
C GLN A 405 41.77 -35.81 -15.86
N SER A 406 41.79 -34.56 -16.33
CA SER A 406 42.94 -33.97 -17.02
C SER A 406 43.05 -32.47 -16.73
N LEU A 407 44.28 -31.95 -16.70
CA LEU A 407 44.55 -30.51 -16.59
C LEU A 407 44.35 -29.76 -17.92
N VAL A 408 44.16 -30.49 -19.03
CA VAL A 408 44.02 -29.91 -20.39
C VAL A 408 42.55 -29.68 -20.76
N THR A 409 41.62 -30.40 -20.12
CA THR A 409 40.17 -30.24 -20.34
C THR A 409 39.55 -29.34 -19.27
N ASP A 410 38.73 -28.40 -19.69
CA ASP A 410 37.95 -27.55 -18.78
C ASP A 410 36.64 -28.23 -18.32
N GLY A 411 36.27 -29.34 -18.94
CA GLY A 411 35.11 -30.15 -18.60
C GLY A 411 33.76 -29.51 -18.97
N TRP A 412 33.73 -28.43 -19.75
CA TRP A 412 32.50 -27.84 -20.22
C TRP A 412 32.04 -28.50 -21.53
N GLU A 413 30.75 -28.79 -21.61
CA GLU A 413 30.12 -29.40 -22.78
C GLU A 413 29.00 -28.49 -23.30
N ASN A 414 29.06 -28.11 -24.58
CA ASN A 414 27.96 -27.41 -25.23
C ASN A 414 26.81 -28.40 -25.47
N VAL A 415 25.66 -28.08 -24.88
CA VAL A 415 24.46 -28.93 -24.88
C VAL A 415 23.24 -28.19 -25.39
N LEU A 416 23.42 -27.11 -26.15
CA LEU A 416 22.34 -26.31 -26.70
C LEU A 416 21.35 -27.13 -27.53
N SER A 417 21.85 -28.13 -28.27
CA SER A 417 21.02 -29.06 -29.07
C SER A 417 20.06 -29.90 -28.22
N SER A 418 20.30 -30.03 -26.91
CA SER A 418 19.46 -30.76 -25.97
C SER A 418 18.43 -29.87 -25.25
N LYS A 419 18.45 -28.55 -25.46
CA LYS A 419 17.56 -27.57 -24.80
C LYS A 419 16.08 -27.99 -24.85
N GLU A 420 15.58 -28.31 -26.04
CA GLU A 420 14.17 -28.65 -26.26
C GLU A 420 13.77 -29.93 -25.51
N ARG A 421 14.68 -30.91 -25.42
CA ARG A 421 14.41 -32.14 -24.65
C ARG A 421 14.09 -31.85 -23.19
N TRP A 422 14.84 -30.95 -22.54
CA TRP A 422 14.57 -30.60 -21.13
C TRP A 422 13.28 -29.78 -20.98
N ILE A 423 13.00 -28.87 -21.91
CA ILE A 423 11.74 -28.12 -21.94
C ILE A 423 10.56 -29.08 -22.07
N ASP A 424 10.64 -30.07 -22.97
CA ASP A 424 9.61 -31.08 -23.17
C ASP A 424 9.44 -31.99 -21.96
N GLU A 425 10.53 -32.34 -21.28
CA GLU A 425 10.49 -33.10 -20.03
C GLU A 425 9.73 -32.31 -18.94
N PHE A 426 9.99 -31.01 -18.82
CA PHE A 426 9.23 -30.12 -17.94
C PHE A 426 7.74 -30.06 -18.30
N LYS A 427 7.42 -29.81 -19.58
CA LYS A 427 6.03 -29.74 -20.06
C LYS A 427 5.29 -31.04 -19.81
N THR A 428 5.93 -32.19 -20.07
CA THR A 428 5.39 -33.52 -19.83
C THR A 428 5.16 -33.78 -18.35
N ALA A 429 6.12 -33.43 -17.49
CA ALA A 429 5.99 -33.56 -16.04
C ALA A 429 4.83 -32.73 -15.49
N MET A 430 4.65 -31.49 -15.97
CA MET A 430 3.51 -30.65 -15.60
C MET A 430 2.20 -31.25 -16.10
N ALA A 431 2.15 -31.73 -17.34
CA ALA A 431 0.96 -32.33 -17.90
C ALA A 431 0.52 -33.59 -17.12
N GLY A 432 1.48 -34.46 -16.77
CA GLY A 432 1.24 -35.63 -15.93
C GLY A 432 0.78 -35.24 -14.52
N ARG A 433 1.40 -34.23 -13.91
CA ARG A 433 1.07 -33.79 -12.54
C ARG A 433 -0.34 -33.22 -12.40
N TYR A 434 -0.79 -32.48 -13.42
CA TYR A 434 -2.09 -31.79 -13.42
C TYR A 434 -3.17 -32.51 -14.25
N GLY A 435 -2.82 -33.63 -14.91
CA GLY A 435 -3.75 -34.41 -15.72
C GLY A 435 -4.32 -33.64 -16.92
N THR A 436 -3.61 -32.62 -17.41
CA THR A 436 -4.06 -31.73 -18.49
C THR A 436 -2.85 -31.29 -19.29
N GLU A 437 -2.96 -31.21 -20.62
CA GLU A 437 -1.88 -30.70 -21.48
C GLU A 437 -1.34 -29.35 -20.99
N PHE A 438 -0.03 -29.14 -21.08
CA PHE A 438 0.66 -27.97 -20.54
C PHE A 438 0.02 -26.63 -20.95
N TYR A 439 -0.29 -26.43 -22.23
CA TYR A 439 -0.90 -25.19 -22.72
C TYR A 439 -2.38 -25.03 -22.36
N LYS A 440 -3.04 -26.11 -21.94
CA LYS A 440 -4.43 -26.07 -21.45
C LYS A 440 -4.49 -25.75 -19.95
N LEU A 441 -3.35 -25.72 -19.25
CA LEU A 441 -3.29 -25.28 -17.85
C LEU A 441 -3.76 -23.81 -17.76
N PRO A 442 -4.70 -23.48 -16.85
CA PRO A 442 -5.28 -22.14 -16.78
C PRO A 442 -4.24 -21.02 -16.67
N ASN A 443 -3.21 -21.21 -15.84
CA ASN A 443 -2.14 -20.24 -15.65
C ASN A 443 -1.25 -20.07 -16.89
N VAL A 444 -1.00 -21.13 -17.65
CA VAL A 444 -0.19 -21.07 -18.88
C VAL A 444 -0.97 -20.38 -19.99
N ARG A 445 -2.24 -20.76 -20.18
CA ARG A 445 -3.14 -20.10 -21.14
C ARG A 445 -3.32 -18.61 -20.83
N ASP A 446 -3.49 -18.27 -19.56
CA ASP A 446 -3.64 -16.87 -19.15
C ASP A 446 -2.33 -16.09 -19.35
N LEU A 447 -1.16 -16.69 -19.08
CA LEU A 447 0.14 -16.09 -19.39
C LEU A 447 0.31 -15.84 -20.90
N GLN A 448 0.01 -16.83 -21.73
CA GLN A 448 0.02 -16.69 -23.19
C GLN A 448 -0.84 -15.50 -23.63
N ALA A 449 -2.09 -15.43 -23.15
CA ALA A 449 -3.01 -14.34 -23.51
C ALA A 449 -2.59 -12.96 -22.97
N LEU A 450 -1.73 -12.90 -21.94
CA LEU A 450 -1.25 -11.66 -21.32
C LEU A 450 0.06 -11.16 -21.92
N LEU A 451 0.94 -12.08 -22.34
CA LEU A 451 2.33 -11.80 -22.72
C LEU A 451 2.62 -12.01 -24.21
N SER A 452 1.67 -12.55 -24.98
CA SER A 452 1.80 -12.69 -26.44
C SER A 452 2.05 -11.34 -27.13
N ASP A 453 2.74 -11.42 -28.27
CA ASP A 453 3.22 -10.27 -29.06
C ASP A 453 2.10 -9.31 -29.52
N THR A 454 1.04 -9.84 -30.12
CA THR A 454 0.00 -8.96 -30.69
C THR A 454 -1.26 -8.95 -29.81
N PRO A 455 -1.45 -7.95 -28.93
CA PRO A 455 -2.71 -7.82 -28.21
C PRO A 455 -3.84 -7.56 -29.22
N PRO A 456 -5.01 -8.22 -29.06
CA PRO A 456 -6.12 -8.08 -30.02
C PRO A 456 -6.80 -6.70 -29.96
N LEU A 457 -6.48 -5.90 -28.94
CA LEU A 457 -7.02 -4.55 -28.72
C LEU A 457 -5.87 -3.61 -28.33
N PRO A 458 -5.97 -2.31 -28.63
CA PRO A 458 -5.00 -1.32 -28.18
C PRO A 458 -4.78 -1.37 -26.66
N VAL A 459 -3.51 -1.35 -26.25
CA VAL A 459 -3.12 -1.36 -24.83
C VAL A 459 -2.66 0.03 -24.44
N HIS A 460 -3.34 0.62 -23.46
CA HIS A 460 -2.97 1.90 -22.88
C HIS A 460 -3.14 1.89 -21.36
N TYR A 461 -2.53 2.85 -20.69
CA TYR A 461 -2.76 3.05 -19.27
C TYR A 461 -4.21 3.50 -19.02
N PRO A 462 -4.87 3.11 -17.91
CA PRO A 462 -6.26 3.49 -17.68
C PRO A 462 -6.48 5.00 -17.77
N ARG A 463 -7.46 5.41 -18.58
CA ARG A 463 -7.84 6.82 -18.80
C ARG A 463 -9.35 6.96 -19.00
N SER A 464 -9.87 8.14 -18.68
CA SER A 464 -11.30 8.46 -18.74
C SER A 464 -11.81 8.73 -20.17
N THR A 465 -10.93 8.95 -21.13
CA THR A 465 -11.26 9.34 -22.50
C THR A 465 -10.52 8.46 -23.50
N LYS A 466 -10.99 8.43 -24.76
CA LYS A 466 -10.30 7.68 -25.82
C LYS A 466 -8.91 8.23 -26.08
N GLU A 467 -8.74 9.54 -26.05
CA GLU A 467 -7.43 10.22 -26.18
C GLU A 467 -6.80 10.49 -24.79
N PRO A 468 -5.46 10.59 -24.70
CA PRO A 468 -4.78 11.04 -23.49
C PRO A 468 -5.32 12.40 -23.02
N GLN A 469 -5.49 12.58 -21.71
CA GLN A 469 -5.91 13.88 -21.19
C GLN A 469 -4.79 14.92 -21.37
N PRO A 470 -5.10 16.17 -21.76
CA PRO A 470 -4.11 17.23 -21.91
C PRO A 470 -3.30 17.52 -20.64
N GLU A 471 -3.86 17.25 -19.45
CA GLU A 471 -3.18 17.43 -18.17
C GLU A 471 -2.44 16.17 -17.68
N GLY A 472 -2.54 15.05 -18.41
CA GLY A 472 -1.89 13.78 -18.07
C GLY A 472 -2.44 13.13 -16.80
N ARG A 473 -3.64 13.50 -16.35
CA ARG A 473 -4.26 13.08 -15.08
C ARG A 473 -4.97 11.73 -15.19
N ASN A 474 -4.27 10.73 -15.71
CA ASN A 474 -4.80 9.36 -15.85
C ASN A 474 -5.29 8.76 -14.52
N TYR A 475 -4.80 9.26 -13.37
CA TYR A 475 -5.27 8.83 -12.05
C TYR A 475 -6.76 9.11 -11.80
N GLU A 476 -7.37 10.04 -12.52
CA GLU A 476 -8.79 10.36 -12.41
C GLU A 476 -9.67 9.16 -12.77
N TRP A 477 -9.20 8.25 -13.62
CA TRP A 477 -9.90 6.99 -13.91
C TRP A 477 -10.07 6.16 -12.63
N PHE A 478 -9.03 6.02 -11.81
CA PHE A 478 -9.13 5.30 -10.54
C PHE A 478 -10.05 6.01 -9.54
N VAL A 479 -10.05 7.35 -9.53
CA VAL A 479 -10.93 8.15 -8.67
C VAL A 479 -12.39 7.98 -9.10
N GLY A 480 -12.66 8.04 -10.41
CA GLY A 480 -13.99 7.83 -10.98
C GLY A 480 -14.56 6.45 -10.68
N ASN A 481 -13.73 5.41 -10.75
CA ASN A 481 -14.14 4.03 -10.43
C ASN A 481 -14.32 3.75 -8.93
N LYS A 482 -13.88 4.66 -8.05
CA LYS A 482 -14.20 4.60 -6.62
C LYS A 482 -15.55 5.24 -6.30
N ARG A 483 -16.10 6.12 -7.16
CA ARG A 483 -17.39 6.78 -6.90
C ARG A 483 -18.53 5.77 -7.07
N SER A 484 -19.17 5.38 -5.97
CA SER A 484 -20.42 4.62 -5.99
C SER A 484 -21.59 5.49 -6.48
N GLY A 485 -22.43 4.99 -7.40
CA GLY A 485 -23.70 5.62 -7.80
C GLY A 485 -23.79 6.06 -9.27
N ARG A 486 -24.77 6.93 -9.58
CA ARG A 486 -25.15 7.41 -10.94
C ARG A 486 -24.07 8.18 -11.73
N ASN A 487 -22.96 8.54 -11.08
CA ASN A 487 -21.82 9.25 -11.67
C ASN A 487 -20.52 8.43 -11.56
N SER A 488 -20.59 7.14 -11.87
CA SER A 488 -19.38 6.33 -12.03
C SER A 488 -18.53 6.91 -13.17
N GLY A 489 -17.21 6.93 -12.99
CA GLY A 489 -16.31 7.28 -14.09
C GLY A 489 -16.46 6.35 -15.30
N PRO A 490 -15.85 6.72 -16.44
CA PRO A 490 -15.74 5.85 -17.62
C PRO A 490 -15.13 4.52 -17.19
N ARG A 491 -15.75 3.42 -17.60
CA ARG A 491 -15.34 2.07 -17.22
C ARG A 491 -14.58 1.41 -18.33
#